data_AF-A0A5E3WS60-F1
#
_entry.id   AF-A0A5E3WS60-F1
#
_cell.length_a   1.000
_cell.length_b   1.000
_cell.length_c   1.000
_cell.angle_alpha   90.00
_cell.angle_beta   90.00
_cell.angle_gamma   90.00
#
_symmetry.space_group_name_H-M   'P 1'
#
loop_
_entity.id
_entity.type
_entity.pdbx_description
1 polymer ?
#
loop_
_entity_poly.entity_id
_entity_poly.type
_entity_poly.pdbx_seq_one_letter_code
_entity_poly.pdbx_strand_id
1 'polypeptide(L)'
;MSTLSSAPIWVRETKGFPVKDFKSVAGADDGTISLVVHASADYYHSGGKVGTYVNAAYAQRFMDDQRATQELVMLEPSKGVKLWKAAFDARTPTGMNTTLWSLTHAFGTVMDFARKTRPVSLSNPHHPLLVHLRAGIFKHCQRIITEDTFVQEHPASRSLTSGAINATDTGRSSLQFFVWRMLGIISTFCLYYQENVDGPIPPSLKACVPSREDVLMLPAKLWHMLSVRRDIFTDGDLYDRSLPGSASKFRENLRVLLHAFCPVRQVRIVNAHDLHIKGLKYLRSLLLLAWFSGTQDGSDEETHANIILQYACILWSGNQLPTGPLSGVSDDEVLEFFEKDVIPVYGSESFLARLRVTLELLEADDDEGSTMTTFRDISRALIHPAFRAHLVSSGVLEIVMRKFRKVLDASSLDTDDMSTHITLFPTILPFINGVSKPADANPLVAQLLREYDSMLWVSTGLLSSARLNAKNTTSVTDIVRTYQAMAQRLKRQDGDEATYKLLLSSLRRVWYGTLATLHELQQHHYSTSREGLVLMWRRFGLAAGLDEDREKKEFEKHADKLCSWTTCPHHVSFSKTSTSFCKGCGKARYCSRVCQQKLGLESRKA
;
A
#
# COMPACT_ATOMS: atom_id res chain seq x y z
N MET A 1 -17.72 24.22 21.66
CA MET A 1 -19.03 23.79 21.13
C MET A 1 -19.15 24.27 19.70
N SER A 2 -18.62 23.48 18.75
CA SER A 2 -18.84 23.70 17.32
C SER A 2 -20.06 22.89 16.89
N THR A 3 -20.96 23.52 16.15
CA THR A 3 -22.20 22.94 15.63
C THR A 3 -21.87 21.84 14.62
N LEU A 4 -21.89 20.59 15.09
CA LEU A 4 -22.00 19.42 14.22
C LEU A 4 -23.36 19.50 13.53
N SER A 5 -23.37 19.76 12.22
CA SER A 5 -24.56 19.70 11.37
C SER A 5 -25.22 18.32 11.54
N SER A 6 -26.25 18.25 12.37
CA SER A 6 -27.03 17.05 12.69
C SER A 6 -28.07 16.70 11.63
N ALA A 7 -28.20 17.51 10.58
CA ALA A 7 -29.10 17.25 9.48
C ALA A 7 -28.53 16.15 8.54
N PRO A 8 -29.32 15.16 8.13
CA PRO A 8 -28.93 14.24 7.05
C PRO A 8 -28.54 15.02 5.78
N ILE A 9 -27.72 14.43 4.91
CA ILE A 9 -27.21 15.08 3.70
C ILE A 9 -28.33 15.62 2.78
N TRP A 10 -29.48 14.94 2.73
CA TRP A 10 -30.68 15.39 1.99
C TRP A 10 -31.57 16.40 2.74
N VAL A 11 -31.30 16.71 4.02
CA VAL A 11 -31.98 17.75 4.83
C VAL A 11 -31.04 18.95 5.07
N ARG A 12 -30.00 19.15 4.26
CA ARG A 12 -29.27 20.42 4.32
C ARG A 12 -30.17 21.52 3.77
N GLU A 13 -30.47 22.52 4.59
CA GLU A 13 -31.26 23.70 4.23
C GLU A 13 -30.81 24.28 2.88
N THR A 14 -31.59 24.03 1.83
CA THR A 14 -31.53 24.82 0.63
C THR A 14 -32.20 26.14 0.92
N LYS A 15 -31.41 27.19 1.17
CA LYS A 15 -31.88 28.57 1.04
C LYS A 15 -32.49 28.70 -0.36
N GLY A 16 -33.78 29.01 -0.42
CA GLY A 16 -34.56 29.03 -1.65
C GLY A 16 -33.91 29.88 -2.72
N PHE A 17 -33.66 29.28 -3.88
CA PHE A 17 -33.39 30.00 -5.11
C PHE A 17 -34.58 29.83 -6.04
N PRO A 18 -35.19 30.93 -6.54
CA PRO A 18 -36.17 30.83 -7.59
C PRO A 18 -35.43 30.55 -8.90
N VAL A 19 -35.50 29.31 -9.40
CA VAL A 19 -35.06 28.98 -10.76
C VAL A 19 -36.20 29.34 -11.70
N LYS A 20 -35.91 30.23 -12.66
CA LYS A 20 -36.89 30.99 -13.45
C LYS A 20 -37.77 30.16 -14.42
N ASP A 21 -37.59 28.85 -14.50
CA ASP A 21 -38.29 27.98 -15.46
C ASP A 21 -38.87 26.70 -14.84
N PHE A 22 -38.92 26.57 -13.51
CA PHE A 22 -39.58 25.44 -12.87
C PHE A 22 -41.09 25.71 -12.76
N LYS A 23 -41.90 25.12 -13.64
CA LYS A 23 -43.35 25.04 -13.43
C LYS A 23 -43.62 24.13 -12.24
N SER A 24 -43.86 24.73 -11.07
CA SER A 24 -44.50 24.05 -9.95
C SER A 24 -45.81 23.47 -10.47
N VAL A 25 -45.96 22.14 -10.44
CA VAL A 25 -47.30 21.57 -10.52
C VAL A 25 -47.95 21.92 -9.19
N ALA A 26 -48.65 23.06 -9.15
CA ALA A 26 -49.52 23.41 -8.05
C ALA A 26 -50.66 22.37 -8.04
N GLY A 27 -50.57 21.42 -7.13
CA GLY A 27 -51.54 20.34 -7.00
C GLY A 27 -51.36 19.62 -5.67
N ALA A 28 -52.22 19.98 -4.72
CA ALA A 28 -52.58 19.31 -3.48
C ALA A 28 -51.67 19.48 -2.23
N ASP A 29 -52.22 20.18 -1.24
CA ASP A 29 -52.00 19.98 0.21
C ASP A 29 -52.48 18.57 0.64
N ASP A 30 -51.95 17.50 0.06
CA ASP A 30 -52.34 16.12 0.39
C ASP A 30 -51.31 15.37 1.25
N GLY A 31 -50.24 16.05 1.70
CA GLY A 31 -49.20 15.43 2.51
C GLY A 31 -48.34 14.43 1.72
N THR A 32 -48.39 14.42 0.38
CA THR A 32 -47.49 13.58 -0.42
C THR A 32 -46.07 14.17 -0.52
N ILE A 33 -45.08 13.29 -0.37
CA ILE A 33 -43.65 13.60 -0.49
C ILE A 33 -43.28 13.63 -1.97
N SER A 34 -42.94 14.80 -2.51
CA SER A 34 -42.45 14.93 -3.88
C SER A 34 -40.92 14.90 -3.92
N LEU A 35 -40.34 13.74 -4.21
CA LEU A 35 -38.92 13.56 -4.53
C LEU A 35 -38.72 13.82 -6.03
N VAL A 36 -38.24 15.01 -6.40
CA VAL A 36 -37.80 15.28 -7.77
C VAL A 36 -36.30 15.03 -7.85
N VAL A 37 -35.91 13.85 -8.35
CA VAL A 37 -34.52 13.52 -8.65
C VAL A 37 -34.39 13.35 -10.14
N HIS A 38 -34.15 14.44 -10.87
CA HIS A 38 -33.49 14.36 -12.17
C HIS A 38 -32.80 15.69 -12.48
N ALA A 39 -31.48 15.72 -12.31
CA ALA A 39 -30.61 16.64 -13.03
C ALA A 39 -29.60 15.80 -13.82
N SER A 40 -29.31 16.21 -15.06
CA SER A 40 -28.34 15.51 -15.91
C SER A 40 -26.93 15.63 -15.32
N ALA A 41 -26.02 14.72 -15.68
CA ALA A 41 -24.62 14.79 -15.24
C ALA A 41 -23.96 16.14 -15.59
N ASP A 42 -24.32 16.72 -16.73
CA ASP A 42 -23.85 18.04 -17.18
C ASP A 42 -24.26 19.19 -16.25
N TYR A 43 -25.45 19.09 -15.62
CA TYR A 43 -25.93 20.07 -14.65
C TYR A 43 -25.05 20.10 -13.39
N TYR A 44 -24.59 18.94 -12.91
CA TYR A 44 -23.68 18.87 -11.76
C TYR A 44 -22.27 19.36 -12.10
N HIS A 45 -21.74 19.00 -13.28
CA HIS A 45 -20.42 19.48 -13.71
C HIS A 45 -20.36 21.00 -13.94
N SER A 46 -21.51 21.62 -14.25
CA SER A 46 -21.64 23.09 -14.38
C SER A 46 -21.89 23.84 -13.05
N GLY A 47 -21.85 23.15 -11.89
CA GLY A 47 -22.04 23.75 -10.58
C GLY A 47 -23.51 23.89 -10.15
N GLY A 48 -24.44 23.22 -10.83
CA GLY A 48 -25.84 23.18 -10.45
C GLY A 48 -26.09 22.48 -9.10
N LYS A 49 -27.04 22.99 -8.31
CA LYS A 49 -27.45 22.41 -7.01
C LYS A 49 -28.88 21.90 -7.12
N VAL A 50 -29.06 20.60 -6.94
CA VAL A 50 -30.41 20.00 -6.83
C VAL A 50 -30.94 20.24 -5.42
N GLY A 51 -32.14 20.82 -5.33
CA GLY A 51 -32.84 20.99 -4.06
C GLY A 51 -33.85 19.87 -3.84
N THR A 52 -33.81 19.27 -2.65
CA THR A 52 -34.82 18.29 -2.20
C THR A 52 -35.90 19.05 -1.43
N TYR A 53 -37.15 19.00 -1.89
CA TYR A 53 -38.27 19.55 -1.13
C TYR A 53 -38.76 18.51 -0.12
N VAL A 54 -38.44 18.74 1.16
CA VAL A 54 -38.96 17.93 2.28
C VAL A 54 -39.90 18.81 3.08
N ASN A 55 -41.11 18.31 3.39
CA ASN A 55 -42.07 19.02 4.24
C ASN A 55 -41.40 19.42 5.58
N ALA A 56 -41.46 20.70 5.94
CA ALA A 56 -40.78 21.23 7.13
C ALA A 56 -41.22 20.57 8.44
N ALA A 57 -42.49 20.20 8.58
CA ALA A 57 -43.00 19.48 9.75
C ALA A 57 -42.47 18.05 9.82
N TYR A 58 -42.32 17.38 8.68
CA TYR A 58 -41.69 16.05 8.61
C TYR A 58 -40.20 16.13 8.93
N ALA A 59 -39.49 17.11 8.37
CA ALA A 59 -38.08 17.34 8.66
C ALA A 59 -37.85 17.62 10.16
N GLN A 60 -38.67 18.49 10.77
CA GLN A 60 -38.58 18.80 12.19
C GLN A 60 -38.85 17.56 13.06
N ARG A 61 -39.95 16.84 12.80
CA ARG A 61 -40.27 15.61 13.52
C ARG A 61 -39.16 14.56 13.41
N PHE A 62 -38.62 14.38 12.22
CA PHE A 62 -37.50 13.46 11.98
C PHE A 62 -36.25 13.87 12.80
N MET A 63 -35.94 15.16 12.86
CA MET A 63 -34.82 15.69 13.65
C MET A 63 -35.04 15.52 15.14
N ASP A 64 -36.27 15.68 15.62
CA ASP A 64 -36.64 15.45 17.02
C ASP A 64 -36.56 13.95 17.38
N ASP A 65 -37.04 13.07 16.49
CA ASP A 65 -36.92 11.62 16.64
C ASP A 65 -35.44 11.16 16.63
N GLN A 66 -34.58 11.79 15.79
CA GLN A 66 -33.14 11.56 15.82
C GLN A 66 -32.52 11.98 17.15
N ARG A 67 -32.89 13.16 17.66
CA ARG A 67 -32.36 13.66 18.93
C ARG A 67 -32.76 12.75 20.10
N ALA A 68 -34.03 12.36 20.17
CA ALA A 68 -34.52 11.42 21.18
C ALA A 68 -33.79 10.07 21.10
N THR A 69 -33.51 9.58 19.89
CA THR A 69 -32.75 8.33 19.70
C THR A 69 -31.29 8.47 20.13
N GLN A 70 -30.65 9.61 19.84
CA GLN A 70 -29.29 9.90 20.28
C GLN A 70 -29.20 10.02 21.81
N GLU A 71 -30.15 10.72 22.44
CA GLU A 71 -30.25 10.83 23.89
C GLU A 71 -30.42 9.45 24.54
N LEU A 72 -31.30 8.62 24.00
CA LEU A 72 -31.50 7.23 24.45
C LEU A 72 -30.20 6.42 24.40
N VAL A 73 -29.47 6.47 23.28
CA VAL A 73 -28.21 5.72 23.12
C VAL A 73 -27.14 6.21 24.10
N MET A 74 -27.08 7.53 24.34
CA MET A 74 -26.10 8.13 25.26
C MET A 74 -26.41 7.86 26.73
N LEU A 75 -27.68 7.96 27.14
CA LEU A 75 -28.11 7.88 28.54
C LEU A 75 -28.44 6.45 28.98
N GLU A 76 -29.05 5.65 28.09
CA GLU A 76 -29.49 4.28 28.36
C GLU A 76 -28.95 3.29 27.30
N PRO A 77 -27.62 3.15 27.14
CA PRO A 77 -27.00 2.39 26.06
C PRO A 77 -27.45 0.93 26.01
N SER A 78 -27.67 0.28 27.16
CA SER A 78 -28.18 -1.11 27.23
C SER A 78 -29.60 -1.24 26.67
N LYS A 79 -30.45 -0.23 26.88
CA LYS A 79 -31.80 -0.17 26.32
C LYS A 79 -31.74 0.13 24.82
N GLY A 80 -30.86 1.06 24.42
CA GLY A 80 -30.56 1.32 23.01
C GLY A 80 -30.14 0.06 22.25
N VAL A 81 -29.21 -0.75 22.80
CA VAL A 81 -28.75 -1.99 22.15
C VAL A 81 -29.87 -3.04 22.08
N LYS A 82 -30.71 -3.16 23.12
CA LYS A 82 -31.88 -4.06 23.09
C LYS A 82 -32.87 -3.65 21.99
N LEU A 83 -33.16 -2.36 21.87
CA LEU A 83 -34.04 -1.84 20.82
C LEU A 83 -33.43 -2.01 19.44
N TRP A 84 -32.12 -1.84 19.31
CA TRP A 84 -31.41 -2.05 18.06
C TRP A 84 -31.47 -3.51 17.63
N LYS A 85 -31.30 -4.43 18.58
CA LYS A 85 -31.48 -5.86 18.38
C LYS A 85 -32.90 -6.20 17.90
N ALA A 86 -33.92 -5.70 18.60
CA ALA A 86 -35.31 -5.94 18.24
C ALA A 86 -35.65 -5.36 16.86
N ALA A 87 -35.19 -4.14 16.55
CA ALA A 87 -35.40 -3.50 15.26
C ALA A 87 -34.70 -4.27 14.13
N PHE A 88 -33.49 -4.79 14.38
CA PHE A 88 -32.79 -5.64 13.42
C PHE A 88 -33.50 -6.97 13.22
N ASP A 89 -33.95 -7.63 14.28
CA ASP A 89 -34.66 -8.93 14.21
C ASP A 89 -36.02 -8.80 13.50
N ALA A 90 -36.69 -7.65 13.64
CA ALA A 90 -37.96 -7.35 12.98
C ALA A 90 -37.79 -6.80 11.55
N ARG A 91 -36.57 -6.61 11.05
CA ARG A 91 -36.35 -6.04 9.71
C ARG A 91 -36.79 -7.04 8.63
N THR A 92 -37.37 -6.51 7.57
CA THR A 92 -37.49 -7.24 6.30
C THR A 92 -36.23 -6.96 5.47
N PRO A 93 -35.52 -8.00 4.97
CA PRO A 93 -34.40 -7.80 4.05
C PRO A 93 -34.82 -6.88 2.89
N THR A 94 -33.97 -5.92 2.53
CA THR A 94 -34.23 -4.89 1.49
C THR A 94 -35.31 -3.83 1.81
N GLY A 95 -35.97 -3.90 2.97
CA GLY A 95 -37.03 -2.98 3.39
C GLY A 95 -36.54 -1.79 4.22
N MET A 96 -37.30 -0.69 4.21
CA MET A 96 -37.02 0.49 5.02
C MET A 96 -37.40 0.25 6.49
N ASN A 97 -36.43 0.26 7.40
CA ASN A 97 -36.67 0.25 8.84
C ASN A 97 -36.07 1.53 9.45
N THR A 98 -36.91 2.56 9.60
CA THR A 98 -36.50 3.87 10.11
C THR A 98 -35.96 3.80 11.53
N THR A 99 -36.52 2.94 12.39
CA THR A 99 -36.03 2.71 13.75
C THR A 99 -34.63 2.09 13.76
N LEU A 100 -34.41 1.05 12.94
CA LEU A 100 -33.10 0.43 12.77
C LEU A 100 -32.07 1.43 12.26
N TRP A 101 -32.46 2.25 11.27
CA TRP A 101 -31.61 3.31 10.73
C TRP A 101 -31.23 4.34 11.80
N SER A 102 -32.20 4.90 12.52
CA SER A 102 -31.99 5.92 13.56
C SER A 102 -31.07 5.40 14.67
N LEU A 103 -31.29 4.16 15.13
CA LEU A 103 -30.44 3.55 16.15
C LEU A 103 -29.02 3.33 15.65
N THR A 104 -28.85 2.79 14.44
CA THR A 104 -27.52 2.59 13.84
C THR A 104 -26.78 3.92 13.64
N HIS A 105 -27.50 4.96 13.22
CA HIS A 105 -26.96 6.31 13.07
C HIS A 105 -26.53 6.91 14.41
N ALA A 106 -27.37 6.77 15.45
CA ALA A 106 -27.05 7.23 16.80
C ALA A 106 -25.81 6.51 17.36
N PHE A 107 -25.77 5.18 17.29
CA PHE A 107 -24.58 4.41 17.69
C PHE A 107 -23.33 4.82 16.90
N GLY A 108 -23.45 4.96 15.58
CA GLY A 108 -22.33 5.41 14.74
C GLY A 108 -21.83 6.81 15.13
N THR A 109 -22.73 7.73 15.49
CA THR A 109 -22.36 9.07 15.95
C THR A 109 -21.61 9.03 17.28
N VAL A 110 -22.04 8.19 18.22
CA VAL A 110 -21.34 8.01 19.50
C VAL A 110 -19.97 7.35 19.29
N MET A 111 -19.87 6.38 18.39
CA MET A 111 -18.60 5.73 18.06
C MET A 111 -17.64 6.68 17.32
N ASP A 112 -18.15 7.58 16.47
CA ASP A 112 -17.36 8.65 15.85
C ASP A 112 -16.82 9.62 16.91
N PHE A 113 -17.65 9.99 17.89
CA PHE A 113 -17.22 10.82 19.01
C PHE A 113 -16.14 10.11 19.84
N ALA A 114 -16.38 8.85 20.21
CA ALA A 114 -15.41 8.03 20.95
C ALA A 114 -14.07 7.90 20.22
N ARG A 115 -14.11 7.82 18.89
CA ARG A 115 -12.92 7.76 18.03
C ARG A 115 -12.16 9.08 17.98
N LYS A 116 -12.82 10.22 18.18
CA LYS A 116 -12.19 11.56 18.21
C LYS A 116 -11.64 11.91 19.59
N THR A 117 -12.18 11.35 20.66
CA THR A 117 -11.72 11.58 22.05
C THR A 117 -10.50 10.75 22.45
N ARG A 118 -9.59 10.47 21.51
CA ARG A 118 -8.39 9.66 21.73
C ARG A 118 -7.34 10.36 22.59
N PRO A 119 -6.46 9.61 23.28
CA PRO A 119 -6.43 8.14 23.38
C PRO A 119 -7.51 7.56 24.29
N VAL A 120 -7.94 6.32 24.05
CA VAL A 120 -8.90 5.63 24.95
C VAL A 120 -8.19 5.23 26.25
N SER A 121 -8.29 6.05 27.29
CA SER A 121 -7.78 5.66 28.60
C SER A 121 -8.64 4.57 29.23
N LEU A 122 -8.09 3.36 29.39
CA LEU A 122 -8.73 2.25 30.12
C LEU A 122 -9.00 2.59 31.60
N SER A 123 -8.39 3.65 32.12
CA SER A 123 -8.65 4.16 33.47
C SER A 123 -9.92 5.01 33.58
N ASN A 124 -10.54 5.42 32.46
CA ASN A 124 -11.80 6.16 32.48
C ASN A 124 -12.98 5.21 32.21
N PRO A 125 -13.65 4.68 33.25
CA PRO A 125 -14.78 3.77 33.08
C PRO A 125 -16.01 4.40 32.43
N HIS A 126 -16.03 5.73 32.27
CA HIS A 126 -17.08 6.52 31.63
C HIS A 126 -16.75 6.86 30.16
N HIS A 127 -15.63 6.36 29.63
CA HIS A 127 -15.33 6.54 28.22
C HIS A 127 -16.48 5.99 27.36
N PRO A 128 -17.01 6.75 26.37
CA PRO A 128 -18.20 6.36 25.62
C PRO A 128 -18.12 4.95 25.03
N LEU A 129 -16.95 4.58 24.50
CA LEU A 129 -16.72 3.23 23.99
C LEU A 129 -16.92 2.13 25.05
N LEU A 130 -16.35 2.28 26.25
CA LEU A 130 -16.42 1.25 27.30
C LEU A 130 -17.84 1.08 27.83
N VAL A 131 -18.58 2.20 27.96
CA VAL A 131 -20.00 2.21 28.33
C VAL A 131 -20.83 1.41 27.32
N HIS A 132 -20.57 1.59 26.03
CA HIS A 132 -21.30 0.91 24.96
C HIS A 132 -20.87 -0.56 24.78
N LEU A 133 -19.60 -0.88 25.03
CA LEU A 133 -19.12 -2.27 25.09
C LEU A 133 -19.83 -3.05 26.20
N ARG A 134 -19.96 -2.48 27.41
CA ARG A 134 -20.76 -3.06 28.52
C ARG A 134 -22.23 -3.27 28.14
N ALA A 135 -22.79 -2.37 27.34
CA ALA A 135 -24.15 -2.49 26.82
C ALA A 135 -24.32 -3.61 25.76
N GLY A 136 -23.22 -4.22 25.29
CA GLY A 136 -23.26 -5.35 24.36
C GLY A 136 -23.22 -4.96 22.88
N ILE A 137 -22.82 -3.72 22.55
CA ILE A 137 -22.77 -3.23 21.17
C ILE A 137 -21.92 -4.12 20.26
N PHE A 138 -20.77 -4.61 20.76
CA PHE A 138 -19.85 -5.46 20.00
C PHE A 138 -20.49 -6.81 19.66
N LYS A 139 -21.07 -7.49 20.65
CA LYS A 139 -21.74 -8.80 20.46
C LYS A 139 -22.86 -8.69 19.43
N HIS A 140 -23.59 -7.58 19.43
CA HIS A 140 -24.62 -7.34 18.43
C HIS A 140 -24.05 -7.14 17.02
N CYS A 141 -22.97 -6.36 16.87
CA CYS A 141 -22.28 -6.20 15.58
C CYS A 141 -21.70 -7.53 15.07
N GLN A 142 -21.08 -8.32 15.95
CA GLN A 142 -20.58 -9.66 15.63
C GLN A 142 -21.71 -10.56 15.12
N ARG A 143 -22.88 -10.54 15.78
CA ARG A 143 -24.06 -11.28 15.36
C ARG A 143 -24.52 -10.87 13.97
N ILE A 144 -24.68 -9.55 13.72
CA ILE A 144 -25.08 -9.03 12.40
C ILE A 144 -24.14 -9.55 11.31
N ILE A 145 -22.82 -9.42 11.51
CA ILE A 145 -21.85 -9.84 10.49
C ILE A 145 -21.88 -11.35 10.28
N THR A 146 -21.99 -12.13 11.36
CA THR A 146 -21.91 -13.60 11.32
C THR A 146 -23.17 -14.24 10.73
N GLU A 147 -24.35 -13.72 11.07
CA GLU A 147 -25.63 -14.34 10.73
C GLU A 147 -26.23 -13.78 9.43
N ASP A 148 -25.82 -12.60 8.99
CA ASP A 148 -26.51 -11.87 7.92
C ASP A 148 -25.63 -11.57 6.70
N THR A 149 -26.28 -11.16 5.62
CA THR A 149 -25.66 -10.65 4.39
C THR A 149 -26.11 -9.21 4.08
N PHE A 150 -26.18 -8.34 5.10
CA PHE A 150 -26.72 -6.99 5.00
C PHE A 150 -26.11 -6.11 3.87
N VAL A 151 -24.85 -6.36 3.49
CA VAL A 151 -24.19 -5.66 2.37
C VAL A 151 -24.75 -6.12 1.01
N GLN A 152 -25.24 -7.37 0.94
CA GLN A 152 -25.77 -8.00 -0.26
C GLN A 152 -27.30 -7.82 -0.42
N GLU A 153 -28.00 -7.25 0.57
CA GLU A 153 -29.46 -7.05 0.58
C GLU A 153 -29.96 -5.98 -0.42
N HIS A 154 -29.39 -5.90 -1.62
CA HIS A 154 -29.91 -5.08 -2.71
C HIS A 154 -30.55 -5.95 -3.79
N PRO A 155 -31.70 -5.56 -4.35
CA PRO A 155 -32.23 -6.25 -5.53
C PRO A 155 -31.27 -6.03 -6.70
N ALA A 156 -30.63 -7.10 -7.17
CA ALA A 156 -30.08 -7.15 -8.50
C ALA A 156 -31.19 -6.82 -9.51
N SER A 157 -30.97 -5.83 -10.36
CA SER A 157 -31.59 -5.66 -11.69
C SER A 157 -32.96 -6.34 -11.91
N ARG A 158 -34.06 -5.79 -11.35
CA ARG A 158 -35.35 -5.98 -12.03
C ARG A 158 -35.36 -5.04 -13.23
N SER A 159 -35.08 -5.62 -14.39
CA SER A 159 -35.35 -5.13 -15.75
C SER A 159 -35.72 -3.64 -15.89
N LEU A 160 -34.77 -2.84 -16.37
CA LEU A 160 -34.96 -1.50 -16.93
C LEU A 160 -35.76 -1.55 -18.25
N THR A 161 -36.93 -2.17 -18.26
CA THR A 161 -37.85 -2.19 -19.43
C THR A 161 -39.00 -1.19 -19.30
N SER A 162 -39.12 -0.45 -18.20
CA SER A 162 -40.04 0.68 -18.11
C SER A 162 -39.32 1.86 -17.46
N GLY A 163 -39.10 2.93 -18.24
CA GLY A 163 -38.42 4.16 -17.82
C GLY A 163 -39.19 5.03 -16.81
N ALA A 164 -39.82 4.42 -15.81
CA ALA A 164 -40.47 5.11 -14.70
C ALA A 164 -39.78 4.69 -13.39
N ILE A 165 -38.90 5.55 -12.88
CA ILE A 165 -38.37 5.46 -11.51
C ILE A 165 -39.47 6.03 -10.60
N ASN A 166 -40.24 5.18 -9.94
CA ASN A 166 -41.29 5.61 -9.02
C ASN A 166 -40.67 6.16 -7.71
N ALA A 167 -41.26 7.24 -7.18
CA ALA A 167 -40.85 7.95 -5.96
C ALA A 167 -40.95 7.13 -4.65
N THR A 168 -41.29 5.84 -4.71
CA THR A 168 -41.29 4.89 -3.58
C THR A 168 -39.92 4.25 -3.30
N ASP A 169 -38.85 4.71 -3.98
CA ASP A 169 -37.47 4.22 -3.86
C ASP A 169 -36.73 4.60 -2.55
N THR A 170 -37.46 5.10 -1.54
CA THR A 170 -36.91 5.54 -0.24
C THR A 170 -36.25 4.40 0.56
N GLY A 171 -36.66 3.15 0.36
CA GLY A 171 -36.03 1.99 1.00
C GLY A 171 -34.56 1.78 0.60
N ARG A 172 -34.18 2.11 -0.64
CA ARG A 172 -32.83 1.90 -1.18
C ARG A 172 -31.78 2.76 -0.49
N SER A 173 -32.16 3.94 -0.02
CA SER A 173 -31.26 4.87 0.61
C SER A 173 -30.95 4.48 2.06
N SER A 174 -31.93 3.93 2.79
CA SER A 174 -31.75 3.54 4.20
C SER A 174 -30.69 2.43 4.44
N LEU A 175 -30.58 1.46 3.52
CA LEU A 175 -29.59 0.37 3.59
C LEU A 175 -28.15 0.89 3.41
N GLN A 176 -27.96 1.91 2.56
CA GLN A 176 -26.64 2.52 2.31
C GLN A 176 -26.07 3.11 3.59
N PHE A 177 -26.90 3.86 4.32
CA PHE A 177 -26.49 4.47 5.59
C PHE A 177 -26.25 3.44 6.68
N PHE A 178 -27.01 2.34 6.68
CA PHE A 178 -26.78 1.24 7.60
C PHE A 178 -25.39 0.64 7.39
N VAL A 179 -25.04 0.26 6.15
CA VAL A 179 -23.70 -0.28 5.82
C VAL A 179 -22.62 0.72 6.21
N TRP A 180 -22.76 1.98 5.80
CA TRP A 180 -21.81 3.05 6.09
C TRP A 180 -21.55 3.19 7.59
N ARG A 181 -22.62 3.28 8.40
CA ARG A 181 -22.52 3.44 9.85
C ARG A 181 -21.98 2.20 10.54
N MET A 182 -22.33 1.01 10.06
CA MET A 182 -21.77 -0.25 10.57
C MET A 182 -20.25 -0.30 10.38
N LEU A 183 -19.72 0.08 9.21
CA LEU A 183 -18.27 0.14 8.99
C LEU A 183 -17.58 1.10 9.96
N GLY A 184 -18.19 2.28 10.20
CA GLY A 184 -17.71 3.25 11.18
C GLY A 184 -17.65 2.67 12.61
N ILE A 185 -18.72 2.03 13.06
CA ILE A 185 -18.80 1.39 14.39
C ILE A 185 -17.71 0.32 14.54
N ILE A 186 -17.54 -0.55 13.54
CA ILE A 186 -16.55 -1.64 13.56
C ILE A 186 -15.13 -1.05 13.59
N SER A 187 -14.88 0.03 12.83
CA SER A 187 -13.56 0.68 12.82
C SER A 187 -13.15 1.17 14.21
N THR A 188 -14.09 1.70 15.00
CA THR A 188 -13.84 2.15 16.38
C THR A 188 -13.42 0.98 17.29
N PHE A 189 -13.97 -0.21 17.10
CA PHE A 189 -13.51 -1.40 17.84
C PHE A 189 -12.08 -1.78 17.46
N CYS A 190 -11.74 -1.81 16.17
CA CYS A 190 -10.37 -2.13 15.74
C CYS A 190 -9.35 -1.11 16.26
N LEU A 191 -9.68 0.18 16.20
CA LEU A 191 -8.82 1.27 16.68
C LEU A 191 -8.54 1.18 18.18
N TYR A 192 -9.55 0.81 18.97
CA TYR A 192 -9.37 0.57 20.40
C TYR A 192 -8.33 -0.50 20.68
N TYR A 193 -8.32 -1.59 19.92
CA TYR A 193 -7.28 -2.62 20.09
C TYR A 193 -5.93 -2.13 19.64
N GLN A 194 -5.84 -1.43 18.51
CA GLN A 194 -4.58 -0.87 18.03
C GLN A 194 -3.90 0.01 19.09
N GLU A 195 -4.66 0.80 19.85
CA GLU A 195 -4.13 1.67 20.90
C GLU A 195 -3.79 0.94 22.21
N ASN A 196 -4.35 -0.25 22.43
CA ASN A 196 -4.25 -0.99 23.69
C ASN A 196 -3.66 -2.41 23.51
N VAL A 197 -2.97 -2.68 22.40
CA VAL A 197 -2.47 -4.02 22.02
C VAL A 197 -1.66 -4.67 23.14
N ASP A 198 -0.88 -3.88 23.88
CA ASP A 198 0.03 -4.33 24.93
C ASP A 198 -0.39 -3.92 26.35
N GLY A 199 -1.55 -3.26 26.50
CA GLY A 199 -2.05 -2.76 27.77
C GLY A 199 -2.84 -3.81 28.56
N PRO A 200 -2.60 -4.00 29.88
CA PRO A 200 -3.42 -4.91 30.67
C PRO A 200 -4.86 -4.40 30.74
N ILE A 201 -5.81 -5.20 30.22
CA ILE A 201 -7.25 -4.91 30.37
C ILE A 201 -7.60 -5.10 31.86
N PRO A 202 -8.16 -4.07 32.54
CA PRO A 202 -8.58 -4.19 33.92
C PRO A 202 -9.53 -5.39 34.12
N PRO A 203 -9.38 -6.18 35.20
CA PRO A 203 -10.24 -7.35 35.44
C PRO A 203 -11.74 -7.04 35.39
N SER A 204 -12.13 -5.85 35.85
CA SER A 204 -13.51 -5.34 35.83
C SER A 204 -14.06 -5.07 34.43
N LEU A 205 -13.20 -4.98 33.41
CA LEU A 205 -13.56 -4.74 32.01
C LEU A 205 -13.44 -5.99 31.13
N LYS A 206 -12.73 -7.02 31.59
CA LYS A 206 -12.41 -8.24 30.82
C LYS A 206 -13.65 -8.99 30.29
N ALA A 207 -14.79 -8.94 30.99
CA ALA A 207 -16.02 -9.61 30.57
C ALA A 207 -16.81 -8.83 29.48
N CYS A 208 -16.53 -7.53 29.31
CA CYS A 208 -17.30 -6.63 28.46
C CYS A 208 -16.51 -6.15 27.23
N VAL A 209 -15.19 -6.13 27.33
CA VAL A 209 -14.29 -5.87 26.21
C VAL A 209 -14.17 -7.17 25.42
N PRO A 210 -14.21 -7.14 24.07
CA PRO A 210 -13.95 -8.33 23.27
C PRO A 210 -12.58 -8.95 23.61
N SER A 211 -12.26 -10.12 23.08
CA SER A 211 -10.87 -10.52 22.97
C SER A 211 -10.26 -9.99 21.67
N ARG A 212 -8.93 -9.96 21.60
CA ARG A 212 -8.22 -9.70 20.32
C ARG A 212 -8.70 -10.70 19.26
N GLU A 213 -8.87 -11.96 19.63
CA GLU A 213 -9.37 -13.00 18.72
C GLU A 213 -10.78 -12.70 18.20
N ASP A 214 -11.70 -12.22 19.07
CA ASP A 214 -13.06 -11.83 18.64
C ASP A 214 -13.04 -10.73 17.58
N VAL A 215 -12.14 -9.74 17.72
CA VAL A 215 -11.98 -8.66 16.74
C VAL A 215 -11.32 -9.15 15.45
N LEU A 216 -10.43 -10.13 15.53
CA LEU A 216 -9.78 -10.73 14.37
C LEU A 216 -10.72 -11.66 13.57
N MET A 217 -11.68 -12.28 14.24
CA MET A 217 -12.65 -13.20 13.64
C MET A 217 -13.85 -12.49 13.01
N LEU A 218 -14.19 -11.29 13.51
CA LEU A 218 -15.24 -10.43 12.95
C LEU A 218 -15.16 -10.27 11.41
N PRO A 219 -13.97 -10.06 10.81
CA PRO A 219 -13.95 -9.52 9.45
C PRO A 219 -13.85 -10.53 8.31
N ALA A 220 -13.65 -11.83 8.53
CA ALA A 220 -13.51 -12.78 7.40
C ALA A 220 -14.75 -12.79 6.50
N LYS A 221 -15.96 -12.83 7.10
CA LYS A 221 -17.23 -12.72 6.37
C LYS A 221 -17.50 -11.30 5.87
N LEU A 222 -17.11 -10.27 6.65
CA LEU A 222 -17.23 -8.87 6.23
C LEU A 222 -16.40 -8.58 4.97
N TRP A 223 -15.14 -9.00 4.93
CA TRP A 223 -14.26 -8.83 3.77
C TRP A 223 -14.83 -9.52 2.55
N HIS A 224 -15.35 -10.74 2.71
CA HIS A 224 -16.03 -11.42 1.62
C HIS A 224 -17.22 -10.60 1.10
N MET A 225 -18.12 -10.15 1.98
CA MET A 225 -19.29 -9.36 1.60
C MET A 225 -18.92 -8.05 0.88
N LEU A 226 -17.97 -7.29 1.43
CA LEU A 226 -17.51 -6.03 0.84
C LEU A 226 -16.77 -6.25 -0.49
N SER A 227 -16.00 -7.33 -0.61
CA SER A 227 -15.29 -7.67 -1.84
C SER A 227 -16.24 -8.11 -2.96
N VAL A 228 -17.30 -8.88 -2.63
CA VAL A 228 -18.37 -9.23 -3.58
C VAL A 228 -19.12 -7.99 -4.05
N ARG A 229 -19.36 -7.04 -3.15
CA ARG A 229 -20.05 -5.78 -3.44
C ARG A 229 -19.09 -4.60 -3.64
N ARG A 230 -18.00 -4.83 -4.38
CA ARG A 230 -17.00 -3.78 -4.66
C ARG A 230 -17.57 -2.59 -5.47
N ASP A 231 -18.68 -2.80 -6.15
CA ASP A 231 -19.44 -1.81 -6.90
C ASP A 231 -19.82 -0.59 -6.04
N ILE A 232 -20.09 -0.78 -4.75
CA ILE A 232 -20.52 0.30 -3.85
C ILE A 232 -19.46 1.38 -3.60
N PHE A 233 -18.21 1.05 -3.91
CA PHE A 233 -17.07 1.95 -3.77
C PHE A 233 -16.70 2.65 -5.07
N THR A 234 -17.45 2.43 -6.17
CA THR A 234 -17.16 2.99 -7.48
C THR A 234 -18.07 4.19 -7.74
N ASP A 235 -17.49 5.29 -8.22
CA ASP A 235 -18.27 6.49 -8.56
C ASP A 235 -19.25 6.19 -9.69
N GLY A 236 -20.43 6.79 -9.64
CA GLY A 236 -21.48 6.55 -10.62
C GLY A 236 -22.12 5.16 -10.60
N ASP A 237 -21.84 4.34 -9.57
CA ASP A 237 -22.68 3.18 -9.26
C ASP A 237 -24.13 3.60 -8.93
N LEU A 238 -25.07 2.66 -8.94
CA LEU A 238 -26.47 2.90 -8.56
C LEU A 238 -26.61 3.66 -7.23
N TYR A 239 -25.74 3.39 -6.26
CA TYR A 239 -25.75 4.12 -4.99
C TYR A 239 -25.31 5.58 -5.15
N ASP A 240 -24.22 5.81 -5.87
CA ASP A 240 -23.68 7.16 -6.08
C ASP A 240 -24.59 8.00 -6.99
N ARG A 241 -25.31 7.37 -7.94
CA ARG A 241 -26.37 8.03 -8.73
C ARG A 241 -27.55 8.47 -7.87
N SER A 242 -27.89 7.68 -6.85
CA SER A 242 -29.01 7.98 -5.95
C SER A 242 -28.63 9.01 -4.89
N LEU A 243 -27.37 8.99 -4.44
CA LEU A 243 -26.80 9.92 -3.48
C LEU A 243 -25.35 10.25 -3.87
N PRO A 244 -25.13 11.33 -4.64
CA PRO A 244 -23.80 11.73 -5.09
C PRO A 244 -22.82 11.93 -3.93
N GLY A 245 -21.62 11.35 -4.06
CA GLY A 245 -20.57 11.38 -3.04
C GLY A 245 -20.67 10.26 -2.01
N SER A 246 -21.63 9.35 -2.13
CA SER A 246 -21.76 8.20 -1.23
C SER A 246 -20.60 7.22 -1.41
N ALA A 247 -20.16 6.97 -2.64
CA ALA A 247 -19.02 6.09 -2.93
C ALA A 247 -17.74 6.57 -2.22
N SER A 248 -17.45 7.87 -2.30
CA SER A 248 -16.37 8.54 -1.56
C SER A 248 -16.45 8.28 -0.05
N LYS A 249 -17.63 8.43 0.55
CA LYS A 249 -17.83 8.19 1.99
C LYS A 249 -17.69 6.73 2.39
N PHE A 250 -18.09 5.79 1.52
CA PHE A 250 -17.85 4.37 1.73
C PHE A 250 -16.36 4.05 1.69
N ARG A 251 -15.62 4.62 0.74
CA ARG A 251 -14.17 4.44 0.60
C ARG A 251 -13.41 4.99 1.81
N GLU A 252 -13.76 6.17 2.31
CA GLU A 252 -13.18 6.75 3.53
C GLU A 252 -13.35 5.80 4.73
N ASN A 253 -14.55 5.26 4.93
CA ASN A 253 -14.79 4.34 6.06
C ASN A 253 -14.10 2.99 5.87
N LEU A 254 -14.02 2.49 4.63
CA LEU A 254 -13.21 1.32 4.31
C LEU A 254 -11.73 1.57 4.64
N ARG A 255 -11.16 2.71 4.24
CA ARG A 255 -9.76 3.09 4.56
C ARG A 255 -9.53 3.12 6.06
N VAL A 256 -10.38 3.80 6.82
CA VAL A 256 -10.23 3.87 8.29
C VAL A 256 -10.35 2.50 8.94
N LEU A 257 -11.30 1.68 8.49
CA LEU A 257 -11.46 0.31 8.98
C LEU A 257 -10.24 -0.55 8.68
N LEU A 258 -9.71 -0.50 7.46
CA LEU A 258 -8.52 -1.26 7.05
C LEU A 258 -7.26 -0.79 7.80
N HIS A 259 -7.08 0.52 7.92
CA HIS A 259 -6.00 1.13 8.71
C HIS A 259 -6.04 0.69 10.17
N ALA A 260 -7.24 0.61 10.76
CA ALA A 260 -7.43 0.15 12.13
C ALA A 260 -7.19 -1.35 12.30
N PHE A 261 -7.64 -2.14 11.33
CA PHE A 261 -7.65 -3.59 11.44
C PHE A 261 -6.28 -4.22 11.19
N CYS A 262 -5.54 -3.75 10.19
CA CYS A 262 -4.30 -4.39 9.77
C CYS A 262 -3.20 -4.44 10.85
N PRO A 263 -2.97 -3.39 11.66
CA PRO A 263 -2.04 -3.43 12.79
C PRO A 263 -2.40 -4.46 13.86
N VAL A 264 -3.70 -4.62 14.17
CA VAL A 264 -4.20 -5.57 15.18
C VAL A 264 -3.87 -7.02 14.78
N ARG A 265 -3.79 -7.28 13.48
CA ARG A 265 -3.68 -8.63 12.91
C ARG A 265 -2.29 -9.26 12.99
N GLN A 266 -1.21 -8.49 13.16
CA GLN A 266 0.20 -8.96 13.18
C GLN A 266 0.43 -10.22 12.29
N VAL A 267 0.03 -10.16 11.01
CA VAL A 267 -0.07 -11.38 10.19
C VAL A 267 1.32 -11.90 9.83
N ARG A 268 1.56 -13.18 10.11
CA ARG A 268 2.57 -13.98 9.41
C ARG A 268 1.86 -14.75 8.29
N ILE A 269 2.16 -14.42 7.04
CA ILE A 269 1.60 -15.09 5.86
C ILE A 269 2.66 -16.04 5.36
N VAL A 270 2.35 -17.33 5.35
CA VAL A 270 3.35 -18.36 5.05
C VAL A 270 3.32 -18.76 3.58
N ASN A 271 2.18 -18.65 2.87
CA ASN A 271 2.04 -19.01 1.45
C ASN A 271 0.68 -18.53 0.87
N ALA A 272 0.45 -18.72 -0.44
CA ALA A 272 -0.84 -18.42 -1.09
C ALA A 272 -1.98 -19.31 -0.58
N HIS A 273 -1.69 -20.54 -0.15
CA HIS A 273 -2.68 -21.44 0.43
C HIS A 273 -3.32 -20.87 1.71
N ASP A 274 -2.51 -20.24 2.56
CA ASP A 274 -2.95 -19.47 3.73
C ASP A 274 -3.85 -18.29 3.34
N LEU A 275 -3.61 -17.66 2.18
CA LEU A 275 -4.45 -16.56 1.71
C LEU A 275 -5.87 -17.03 1.35
N HIS A 276 -5.98 -18.22 0.75
CA HIS A 276 -7.25 -18.81 0.36
C HIS A 276 -8.00 -19.41 1.55
N ILE A 277 -7.33 -20.20 2.40
CA ILE A 277 -7.95 -20.85 3.56
C ILE A 277 -8.40 -19.82 4.60
N LYS A 278 -7.61 -18.77 4.83
CA LYS A 278 -7.92 -17.76 5.87
C LYS A 278 -8.81 -16.62 5.35
N GLY A 279 -9.40 -16.75 4.15
CA GLY A 279 -10.27 -15.73 3.54
C GLY A 279 -9.59 -14.38 3.25
N LEU A 280 -8.26 -14.37 3.24
CA LEU A 280 -7.43 -13.17 3.12
C LEU A 280 -7.40 -12.58 1.71
N LYS A 281 -7.75 -13.38 0.69
CA LYS A 281 -7.88 -12.91 -0.69
C LYS A 281 -8.82 -11.70 -0.83
N TYR A 282 -9.91 -11.67 -0.05
CA TYR A 282 -10.87 -10.57 -0.08
C TYR A 282 -10.30 -9.31 0.58
N LEU A 283 -9.58 -9.47 1.69
CA LEU A 283 -8.88 -8.37 2.35
C LEU A 283 -7.82 -7.75 1.43
N ARG A 284 -7.02 -8.59 0.75
CA ARG A 284 -6.01 -8.15 -0.24
C ARG A 284 -6.65 -7.31 -1.35
N SER A 285 -7.77 -7.76 -1.90
CA SER A 285 -8.51 -7.02 -2.93
C SER A 285 -9.03 -5.67 -2.42
N LEU A 286 -9.59 -5.63 -1.22
CA LEU A 286 -10.12 -4.40 -0.60
C LEU A 286 -9.03 -3.38 -0.25
N LEU A 287 -7.86 -3.84 0.19
CA LEU A 287 -6.71 -2.95 0.44
C LEU A 287 -6.25 -2.26 -0.83
N LEU A 288 -6.19 -2.99 -1.96
CA LEU A 288 -5.83 -2.39 -3.24
C LEU A 288 -6.87 -1.39 -3.72
N LEU A 289 -8.15 -1.72 -3.59
CA LEU A 289 -9.24 -0.80 -3.92
C LEU A 289 -9.14 0.49 -3.09
N ALA A 290 -8.96 0.35 -1.78
CA ALA A 290 -8.89 1.48 -0.85
C ALA A 290 -7.64 2.36 -1.08
N TRP A 291 -6.49 1.74 -1.41
CA TRP A 291 -5.27 2.47 -1.76
C TRP A 291 -5.39 3.19 -3.11
N PHE A 292 -5.90 2.50 -4.13
CA PHE A 292 -5.98 3.03 -5.50
C PHE A 292 -6.92 4.22 -5.59
N SER A 293 -8.07 4.14 -4.91
CA SER A 293 -9.09 5.20 -4.89
C SER A 293 -8.78 6.37 -3.94
N GLY A 294 -7.73 6.29 -3.12
CA GLY A 294 -7.42 7.30 -2.10
C GLY A 294 -7.19 8.72 -2.62
N THR A 295 -6.68 8.87 -3.85
CA THR A 295 -6.40 10.21 -4.44
C THR A 295 -7.64 10.91 -4.99
N GLN A 296 -8.78 10.21 -5.07
CA GLN A 296 -10.01 10.76 -5.64
C GLN A 296 -10.83 11.56 -4.60
N ASP A 297 -10.53 11.41 -3.31
CA ASP A 297 -11.42 11.82 -2.20
C ASP A 297 -10.90 13.00 -1.34
N GLY A 298 -9.66 13.47 -1.52
CA GLY A 298 -9.11 14.68 -0.85
C GLY A 298 -7.79 14.47 -0.08
N SER A 299 -7.22 15.57 0.44
CA SER A 299 -5.82 15.64 0.92
C SER A 299 -5.52 15.05 2.30
N ASP A 300 -6.50 14.92 3.21
CA ASP A 300 -6.29 14.40 4.58
C ASP A 300 -6.16 12.86 4.64
N GLU A 301 -6.22 12.18 3.49
CA GLU A 301 -6.31 10.71 3.40
C GLU A 301 -5.03 10.02 2.89
N GLU A 302 -3.99 10.79 2.56
CA GLU A 302 -2.73 10.25 2.02
C GLU A 302 -1.95 9.42 3.05
N THR A 303 -1.95 9.82 4.34
CA THR A 303 -1.29 9.06 5.42
C THR A 303 -1.88 7.66 5.59
N HIS A 304 -3.19 7.52 5.45
CA HIS A 304 -3.84 6.21 5.52
C HIS A 304 -3.50 5.34 4.29
N ALA A 305 -3.36 5.95 3.11
CA ALA A 305 -3.06 5.23 1.88
C ALA A 305 -1.67 4.57 1.90
N ASN A 306 -0.65 5.21 2.51
CA ASN A 306 0.70 4.65 2.64
C ASN A 306 0.70 3.38 3.49
N ILE A 307 0.03 3.43 4.65
CA ILE A 307 -0.11 2.31 5.57
C ILE A 307 -0.92 1.18 4.89
N ILE A 308 -1.98 1.53 4.16
CA ILE A 308 -2.77 0.55 3.40
C ILE A 308 -1.92 -0.14 2.32
N LEU A 309 -1.07 0.60 1.60
CA LEU A 309 -0.15 0.00 0.62
C LEU A 309 0.86 -0.93 1.30
N GLN A 310 1.44 -0.52 2.43
CA GLN A 310 2.34 -1.36 3.22
C GLN A 310 1.68 -2.71 3.57
N TYR A 311 0.44 -2.68 4.05
CA TYR A 311 -0.29 -3.92 4.35
C TYR A 311 -0.71 -4.71 3.11
N ALA A 312 -1.06 -4.04 2.01
CA ALA A 312 -1.31 -4.71 0.73
C ALA A 312 -0.06 -5.46 0.25
N CYS A 313 1.11 -4.81 0.37
CA CYS A 313 2.41 -5.39 0.07
C CYS A 313 2.69 -6.64 0.90
N ILE A 314 2.53 -6.56 2.22
CA ILE A 314 2.68 -7.71 3.12
C ILE A 314 1.77 -8.86 2.70
N LEU A 315 0.53 -8.54 2.32
CA LEU A 315 -0.50 -9.53 1.95
C LEU A 315 -0.28 -10.22 0.60
N TRP A 316 0.49 -9.64 -0.32
CA TRP A 316 0.89 -10.35 -1.54
C TRP A 316 2.31 -10.92 -1.48
N SER A 317 3.21 -10.36 -0.67
CA SER A 317 4.64 -10.71 -0.68
C SER A 317 4.99 -11.80 0.35
N GLY A 318 4.17 -11.91 1.41
CA GLY A 318 4.30 -12.94 2.42
C GLY A 318 5.40 -12.72 3.47
N ASN A 319 5.82 -11.48 3.74
CA ASN A 319 6.85 -11.18 4.77
C ASN A 319 8.09 -12.11 4.69
N GLN A 320 8.61 -12.36 3.49
CA GLN A 320 9.86 -13.12 3.36
C GLN A 320 10.98 -12.34 4.06
N LEU A 321 11.47 -12.87 5.19
CA LEU A 321 12.74 -12.44 5.76
C LEU A 321 13.86 -12.93 4.82
N PRO A 322 14.87 -12.10 4.50
CA PRO A 322 15.95 -12.45 3.57
C PRO A 322 16.75 -13.72 3.91
N THR A 323 16.62 -14.23 5.15
CA THR A 323 17.43 -15.32 5.71
C THR A 323 16.62 -16.48 6.30
N GLY A 324 15.28 -16.43 6.22
CA GLY A 324 14.40 -17.47 6.78
C GLY A 324 14.14 -18.64 5.82
N PRO A 325 13.76 -19.84 6.31
CA PRO A 325 13.28 -20.92 5.45
C PRO A 325 12.06 -20.46 4.63
N LEU A 326 11.91 -21.04 3.43
CA LEU A 326 10.87 -20.89 2.39
C LEU A 326 9.42 -20.69 2.90
N SER A 327 9.18 -19.62 3.65
CA SER A 327 7.90 -19.22 4.18
C SER A 327 7.63 -17.82 3.63
N GLY A 328 6.68 -17.74 2.71
CA GLY A 328 6.26 -16.55 2.00
C GLY A 328 5.79 -16.89 0.58
N VAL A 329 5.18 -15.91 -0.09
CA VAL A 329 4.66 -16.05 -1.45
C VAL A 329 5.83 -16.02 -2.44
N SER A 330 5.87 -16.95 -3.40
CA SER A 330 6.89 -17.00 -4.47
C SER A 330 6.77 -15.84 -5.45
N ASP A 331 7.83 -15.53 -6.19
CA ASP A 331 7.78 -14.47 -7.21
C ASP A 331 6.74 -14.76 -8.31
N ASP A 332 6.60 -16.03 -8.72
CA ASP A 332 5.63 -16.43 -9.72
C ASP A 332 4.18 -16.21 -9.24
N GLU A 333 3.89 -16.51 -7.97
CA GLU A 333 2.56 -16.23 -7.37
C GLU A 333 2.27 -14.73 -7.27
N VAL A 334 3.28 -13.90 -6.99
CA VAL A 334 3.14 -12.43 -7.02
C VAL A 334 2.81 -11.97 -8.43
N LEU A 335 3.54 -12.44 -9.44
CA LEU A 335 3.30 -12.06 -10.83
C LEU A 335 1.92 -12.53 -11.32
N GLU A 336 1.51 -13.75 -11.00
CA GLU A 336 0.19 -14.29 -11.33
C GLU A 336 -0.94 -13.47 -10.72
N PHE A 337 -0.77 -13.01 -9.47
CA PHE A 337 -1.73 -12.12 -8.84
C PHE A 337 -1.86 -10.79 -9.60
N PHE A 338 -0.73 -10.20 -10.01
CA PHE A 338 -0.77 -8.96 -10.78
C PHE A 338 -1.45 -9.14 -12.14
N GLU A 339 -1.14 -10.24 -12.83
CA GLU A 339 -1.75 -10.60 -14.12
C GLU A 339 -3.27 -10.79 -14.01
N LYS A 340 -3.75 -11.45 -12.95
CA LYS A 340 -5.17 -11.82 -12.82
C LYS A 340 -6.04 -10.79 -12.13
N ASP A 341 -5.50 -10.10 -11.11
CA ASP A 341 -6.31 -9.30 -10.18
C ASP A 341 -6.01 -7.80 -10.23
N VAL A 342 -4.80 -7.39 -10.65
CA VAL A 342 -4.39 -5.98 -10.62
C VAL A 342 -4.52 -5.35 -12.00
N ILE A 343 -3.82 -5.90 -12.99
CA ILE A 343 -3.76 -5.32 -14.34
C ILE A 343 -5.13 -5.26 -15.01
N PRO A 344 -5.99 -6.31 -14.96
CA PRO A 344 -7.31 -6.25 -15.57
C PRO A 344 -8.26 -5.24 -14.92
N VAL A 345 -8.03 -4.88 -13.65
CA VAL A 345 -8.92 -4.01 -12.87
C VAL A 345 -8.49 -2.55 -12.95
N TYR A 346 -7.19 -2.29 -12.80
CA TYR A 346 -6.66 -0.93 -12.66
C TYR A 346 -5.89 -0.44 -13.88
N GLY A 347 -5.45 -1.35 -14.75
CA GLY A 347 -4.57 -1.04 -15.87
C GLY A 347 -3.13 -0.72 -15.44
N SER A 348 -2.16 -1.03 -16.30
CA SER A 348 -0.74 -0.84 -15.99
C SER A 348 -0.37 0.64 -15.75
N GLU A 349 -0.84 1.52 -16.63
CA GLU A 349 -0.47 2.95 -16.59
C GLU A 349 -1.07 3.67 -15.38
N SER A 350 -2.37 3.51 -15.14
CA SER A 350 -3.03 4.14 -14.00
C SER A 350 -2.53 3.59 -12.66
N PHE A 351 -2.21 2.28 -12.59
CA PHE A 351 -1.55 1.69 -11.42
C PHE A 351 -0.19 2.33 -11.14
N LEU A 352 0.66 2.47 -12.15
CA LEU A 352 1.98 3.10 -11.99
C LEU A 352 1.89 4.59 -11.66
N ALA A 353 0.94 5.32 -12.25
CA ALA A 353 0.70 6.72 -11.93
C ALA A 353 0.31 6.91 -10.46
N ARG A 354 -0.59 6.06 -9.95
CA ARG A 354 -0.96 6.06 -8.53
C ARG A 354 0.20 5.67 -7.62
N LEU A 355 0.96 4.65 -8.02
CA LEU A 355 2.12 4.17 -7.29
C LEU A 355 3.20 5.24 -7.17
N ARG A 356 3.47 5.98 -8.23
CA ARG A 356 4.42 7.10 -8.22
C ARG A 356 4.11 8.08 -7.08
N VAL A 357 2.87 8.54 -6.97
CA VAL A 357 2.43 9.46 -5.91
C VAL A 357 2.71 8.87 -4.53
N THR A 358 2.39 7.59 -4.32
CA THR A 358 2.68 6.94 -3.02
C THR A 358 4.18 6.81 -2.74
N LEU A 359 5.00 6.48 -3.73
CA LEU A 359 6.44 6.34 -3.54
C LEU A 359 7.12 7.69 -3.29
N GLU A 360 6.66 8.78 -3.90
CA GLU A 360 7.16 10.14 -3.63
C GLU A 360 6.89 10.55 -2.17
N LEU A 361 5.69 10.24 -1.65
CA LEU A 361 5.36 10.47 -0.24
C LEU A 361 6.20 9.61 0.72
N LEU A 362 6.40 8.33 0.40
CA LEU A 362 7.24 7.43 1.19
C LEU A 362 8.72 7.81 1.16
N GLU A 363 9.19 8.44 0.09
CA GLU A 363 10.57 8.93 0.01
C GLU A 363 10.80 10.16 0.89
N ALA A 364 9.76 10.98 1.07
CA ALA A 364 9.77 12.14 1.97
C ALA A 364 9.64 11.78 3.46
N ASP A 365 9.17 10.58 3.77
CA ASP A 365 9.07 10.07 5.14
C ASP A 365 10.43 9.58 5.67
N ASP A 366 10.71 9.89 6.95
CA ASP A 366 11.97 9.57 7.63
C ASP A 366 11.96 8.16 8.26
N ASP A 367 10.84 7.42 8.25
CA ASP A 367 10.80 6.01 8.68
C ASP A 367 11.48 5.08 7.66
N GLU A 368 12.80 4.92 7.79
CA GLU A 368 13.62 4.13 6.87
C GLU A 368 13.27 2.63 6.87
N GLY A 369 12.82 2.07 8.00
CA GLY A 369 12.60 0.63 8.16
C GLY A 369 11.35 0.12 7.44
N SER A 370 10.20 0.76 7.70
CA SER A 370 8.93 0.39 7.05
C SER A 370 8.95 0.69 5.55
N THR A 371 9.59 1.81 5.18
CA THR A 371 9.73 2.23 3.78
C THR A 371 10.49 1.20 2.96
N MET A 372 11.64 0.69 3.44
CA MET A 372 12.43 -0.27 2.69
C MET A 372 11.71 -1.60 2.42
N THR A 373 10.88 -2.04 3.36
CA THR A 373 10.03 -3.23 3.20
C THR A 373 9.05 -3.04 2.05
N THR A 374 8.43 -1.86 1.95
CA THR A 374 7.50 -1.51 0.88
C THR A 374 8.18 -1.48 -0.48
N PHE A 375 9.33 -0.82 -0.57
CA PHE A 375 10.13 -0.74 -1.81
C PHE A 375 10.57 -2.12 -2.28
N ARG A 376 10.94 -3.03 -1.35
CA ARG A 376 11.23 -4.42 -1.69
C ARG A 376 10.01 -5.13 -2.30
N ASP A 377 8.89 -5.08 -1.61
CA ASP A 377 7.72 -5.86 -1.98
C ASP A 377 7.09 -5.36 -3.29
N ILE A 378 7.09 -4.05 -3.54
CA ILE A 378 6.63 -3.50 -4.81
C ILE A 378 7.60 -3.81 -5.96
N SER A 379 8.92 -3.83 -5.70
CA SER A 379 9.91 -4.14 -6.74
C SER A 379 9.72 -5.54 -7.33
N ARG A 380 9.26 -6.51 -6.53
CA ARG A 380 8.91 -7.86 -7.01
C ARG A 380 7.77 -7.82 -8.03
N ALA A 381 6.76 -7.00 -7.78
CA ALA A 381 5.63 -6.82 -8.69
C ALA A 381 5.99 -6.04 -9.97
N LEU A 382 6.88 -5.04 -9.87
CA LEU A 382 7.28 -4.19 -11.00
C LEU A 382 8.07 -4.95 -12.09
N ILE A 383 8.52 -6.18 -11.82
CA ILE A 383 9.13 -7.08 -12.81
C ILE A 383 8.10 -7.53 -13.88
N HIS A 384 6.81 -7.43 -13.56
CA HIS A 384 5.73 -7.91 -14.42
C HIS A 384 5.79 -7.30 -15.85
N PRO A 385 5.67 -8.12 -16.91
CA PRO A 385 5.80 -7.65 -18.30
C PRO A 385 4.91 -6.47 -18.66
N ALA A 386 3.68 -6.44 -18.16
CA ALA A 386 2.69 -5.40 -18.45
C ALA A 386 3.11 -3.98 -17.97
N PHE A 387 4.06 -3.85 -17.04
CA PHE A 387 4.53 -2.55 -16.58
C PHE A 387 5.68 -1.99 -17.41
N ARG A 388 6.38 -2.82 -18.19
CA ARG A 388 7.67 -2.44 -18.82
C ARG A 388 7.58 -1.21 -19.71
N ALA A 389 6.54 -1.13 -20.54
CA ALA A 389 6.35 -0.01 -21.47
C ALA A 389 6.11 1.33 -20.75
N HIS A 390 5.66 1.29 -19.50
CA HIS A 390 5.23 2.45 -18.72
C HIS A 390 6.16 2.74 -17.53
N LEU A 391 7.08 1.83 -17.19
CA LEU A 391 7.91 1.92 -15.98
C LEU A 391 8.83 3.14 -15.98
N VAL A 392 9.33 3.50 -17.18
CA VAL A 392 10.17 4.68 -17.38
C VAL A 392 9.31 5.95 -17.42
N SER A 393 8.29 5.99 -18.29
CA SER A 393 7.46 7.19 -18.49
C SER A 393 6.65 7.58 -17.24
N SER A 394 6.30 6.61 -16.40
CA SER A 394 5.65 6.88 -15.11
C SER A 394 6.57 7.54 -14.07
N GLY A 395 7.90 7.44 -14.22
CA GLY A 395 8.88 7.90 -13.23
C GLY A 395 9.07 6.96 -12.04
N VAL A 396 8.36 5.83 -11.97
CA VAL A 396 8.47 4.86 -10.88
C VAL A 396 9.87 4.25 -10.81
N LEU A 397 10.49 3.93 -11.95
CA LEU A 397 11.85 3.40 -11.99
C LEU A 397 12.84 4.35 -11.29
N GLU A 398 12.73 5.64 -11.55
CA GLU A 398 13.63 6.65 -11.02
C GLU A 398 13.55 6.71 -9.49
N ILE A 399 12.34 6.74 -8.94
CA ILE A 399 12.12 6.78 -7.48
C ILE A 399 12.68 5.52 -6.81
N VAL A 400 12.41 4.34 -7.38
CA VAL A 400 12.92 3.05 -6.86
C VAL A 400 14.45 3.03 -6.86
N MET A 401 15.08 3.38 -7.98
CA MET A 401 16.54 3.38 -8.09
C MET A 401 17.20 4.44 -7.21
N ARG A 402 16.57 5.61 -7.06
CA ARG A 402 17.05 6.70 -6.19
C ARG A 402 17.01 6.30 -4.71
N LYS A 403 15.89 5.72 -4.24
CA LYS A 403 15.77 5.25 -2.87
C LYS A 403 16.82 4.18 -2.55
N PHE A 404 16.98 3.17 -3.42
CA PHE A 404 18.01 2.15 -3.22
C PHE A 404 19.42 2.73 -3.22
N ARG A 405 19.71 3.71 -4.09
CA ARG A 405 21.01 4.42 -4.08
C ARG A 405 21.24 5.14 -2.75
N LYS A 406 20.25 5.89 -2.24
CA LYS A 406 20.33 6.58 -0.94
C LYS A 406 20.69 5.60 0.19
N VAL A 407 20.05 4.43 0.19
CA VAL A 407 20.29 3.37 1.19
C VAL A 407 21.69 2.79 1.07
N LEU A 408 22.18 2.56 -0.16
CA LEU A 408 23.56 2.10 -0.39
C LEU A 408 24.59 3.16 0.04
N ASP A 409 24.35 4.43 -0.21
CA ASP A 409 25.29 5.50 0.16
C ASP A 409 25.34 5.71 1.69
N ALA A 410 24.21 5.49 2.36
CA ALA A 410 24.10 5.49 3.82
C ALA A 410 24.82 4.28 4.45
N SER A 411 24.76 3.11 3.81
CA SER A 411 25.32 1.88 4.38
C SER A 411 26.84 1.95 4.61
N SER A 412 27.31 1.19 5.60
CA SER A 412 28.72 0.92 5.87
C SER A 412 28.90 -0.59 5.94
N LEU A 413 29.98 -1.11 5.39
CA LEU A 413 30.30 -2.55 5.46
C LEU A 413 31.13 -2.91 6.71
N ASP A 414 31.52 -1.93 7.53
CA ASP A 414 32.40 -2.11 8.71
C ASP A 414 31.70 -1.84 10.06
N THR A 415 30.41 -1.52 10.05
CA THR A 415 29.59 -1.63 11.27
C THR A 415 29.18 -3.09 11.44
N ASP A 416 29.20 -3.63 12.67
CA ASP A 416 28.62 -4.95 12.99
C ASP A 416 27.18 -5.12 12.44
N ASP A 417 26.52 -4.00 12.12
CA ASP A 417 25.26 -3.91 11.42
C ASP A 417 25.40 -4.02 9.89
N MET A 418 25.59 -5.25 9.41
CA MET A 418 25.54 -5.63 7.98
C MET A 418 24.11 -5.85 7.46
N SER A 419 23.10 -5.53 8.27
CA SER A 419 21.69 -5.79 7.97
C SER A 419 21.22 -5.10 6.68
N THR A 420 21.75 -3.92 6.38
CA THR A 420 21.40 -3.17 5.16
C THR A 420 21.83 -3.89 3.90
N HIS A 421 23.02 -4.49 3.85
CA HIS A 421 23.46 -5.23 2.65
C HIS A 421 22.71 -6.56 2.49
N ILE A 422 22.39 -7.22 3.61
CA ILE A 422 21.61 -8.46 3.64
C ILE A 422 20.17 -8.25 3.17
N THR A 423 19.60 -7.05 3.35
CA THR A 423 18.25 -6.72 2.90
C THR A 423 18.24 -6.10 1.50
N LEU A 424 19.20 -5.23 1.19
CA LEU A 424 19.26 -4.48 -0.07
C LEU A 424 19.55 -5.36 -1.28
N PHE A 425 20.65 -6.13 -1.28
CA PHE A 425 21.09 -6.87 -2.47
C PHE A 425 20.16 -8.01 -2.89
N PRO A 426 19.56 -8.78 -1.97
CA PRO A 426 18.51 -9.73 -2.31
C PRO A 426 17.24 -9.08 -2.87
N THR A 427 17.09 -7.75 -2.75
CA THR A 427 15.95 -7.01 -3.28
C THR A 427 16.25 -6.39 -4.65
N ILE A 428 17.32 -5.59 -4.73
CA ILE A 428 17.62 -4.79 -5.93
C ILE A 428 18.13 -5.66 -7.09
N LEU A 429 18.90 -6.72 -6.82
CA LEU A 429 19.44 -7.56 -7.89
C LEU A 429 18.35 -8.36 -8.60
N PRO A 430 17.40 -9.03 -7.91
CA PRO A 430 16.27 -9.67 -8.59
C PRO A 430 15.41 -8.68 -9.37
N PHE A 431 15.21 -7.46 -8.85
CA PHE A 431 14.49 -6.41 -9.58
C PHE A 431 15.20 -6.05 -10.89
N ILE A 432 16.48 -5.64 -10.84
CA ILE A 432 17.28 -5.31 -12.04
C ILE A 432 17.30 -6.49 -13.02
N ASN A 433 17.49 -7.70 -12.49
CA ASN A 433 17.52 -8.91 -13.30
C ASN A 433 16.17 -9.15 -14.00
N GLY A 434 15.06 -9.10 -13.25
CA GLY A 434 13.71 -9.35 -13.74
C GLY A 434 13.29 -8.37 -14.83
N VAL A 435 13.62 -7.09 -14.67
CA VAL A 435 13.35 -6.09 -15.70
C VAL A 435 14.28 -6.21 -16.92
N SER A 436 15.43 -6.86 -16.77
CA SER A 436 16.43 -7.09 -17.84
C SER A 436 16.28 -8.45 -18.58
N LYS A 437 15.62 -9.44 -17.99
CA LYS A 437 15.43 -10.81 -18.53
C LYS A 437 14.70 -10.92 -19.89
N PRO A 438 13.61 -10.18 -20.18
CA PRO A 438 12.98 -10.27 -21.50
C PRO A 438 13.91 -9.75 -22.58
N ALA A 439 14.22 -10.62 -23.54
CA ALA A 439 15.09 -10.34 -24.66
C ALA A 439 14.56 -9.17 -25.52
N ASP A 440 15.29 -8.06 -25.53
CA ASP A 440 15.89 -7.37 -26.69
C ASP A 440 16.68 -6.17 -26.18
N ALA A 441 17.24 -5.37 -27.10
CA ALA A 441 17.80 -4.03 -26.94
C ALA A 441 16.82 -3.06 -26.26
N ASN A 442 16.32 -3.41 -25.08
CA ASN A 442 15.24 -2.72 -24.42
C ASN A 442 15.79 -1.35 -23.99
N PRO A 443 15.13 -0.24 -24.36
CA PRO A 443 15.47 1.08 -23.85
C PRO A 443 15.70 1.10 -22.33
N LEU A 444 14.98 0.24 -21.61
CA LEU A 444 15.15 0.03 -20.16
C LEU A 444 16.54 -0.49 -19.77
N VAL A 445 17.11 -1.46 -20.50
CA VAL A 445 18.46 -1.97 -20.22
C VAL A 445 19.50 -0.89 -20.49
N ALA A 446 19.36 -0.17 -21.60
CA ALA A 446 20.23 0.96 -21.90
C ALA A 446 20.15 2.03 -20.82
N GLN A 447 18.96 2.34 -20.30
CA GLN A 447 18.76 3.28 -19.21
C GLN A 447 19.36 2.78 -17.89
N LEU A 448 19.14 1.51 -17.53
CA LEU A 448 19.75 0.88 -16.36
C LEU A 448 21.28 0.92 -16.40
N LEU A 449 21.88 0.74 -17.58
CA LEU A 449 23.33 0.82 -17.76
C LEU A 449 23.85 2.26 -17.71
N ARG A 450 23.14 3.21 -18.33
CA ARG A 450 23.60 4.60 -18.53
C ARG A 450 23.31 5.50 -17.33
N GLU A 451 22.08 5.46 -16.81
CA GLU A 451 21.60 6.41 -15.80
C GLU A 451 21.81 5.87 -14.39
N TYR A 452 21.60 4.55 -14.20
CA TYR A 452 21.61 3.95 -12.87
C TYR A 452 22.85 3.11 -12.55
N ASP A 453 23.81 3.02 -13.50
CA ASP A 453 25.05 2.26 -13.37
C ASP A 453 24.79 0.81 -12.89
N SER A 454 23.87 0.06 -13.51
CA SER A 454 23.48 -1.31 -13.11
C SER A 454 24.67 -2.28 -12.94
N MET A 455 25.75 -2.13 -13.73
CA MET A 455 26.97 -2.93 -13.54
C MET A 455 27.66 -2.68 -12.19
N LEU A 456 27.56 -1.46 -11.64
CA LEU A 456 28.05 -1.14 -10.29
C LEU A 456 27.23 -1.88 -9.23
N TRP A 457 25.91 -1.96 -9.40
CA TRP A 457 25.04 -2.74 -8.51
C TRP A 457 25.41 -4.23 -8.51
N VAL A 458 25.63 -4.80 -9.70
CA VAL A 458 26.04 -6.19 -9.85
C VAL A 458 27.40 -6.43 -9.17
N SER A 459 28.40 -5.56 -9.41
CA SER A 459 29.73 -5.72 -8.81
C SER A 459 29.71 -5.55 -7.29
N THR A 460 29.02 -4.53 -6.77
CA THR A 460 28.93 -4.29 -5.31
C THR A 460 28.15 -5.41 -4.61
N GLY A 461 27.10 -5.95 -5.23
CA GLY A 461 26.36 -7.09 -4.69
C GLY A 461 27.19 -8.38 -4.66
N LEU A 462 28.02 -8.59 -5.69
CA LEU A 462 28.98 -9.69 -5.76
C LEU A 462 30.02 -9.60 -4.64
N LEU A 463 30.62 -8.41 -4.45
CA LEU A 463 31.58 -8.17 -3.37
C LEU A 463 30.94 -8.30 -1.98
N SER A 464 29.71 -7.78 -1.81
CA SER A 464 28.96 -7.93 -0.55
C SER A 464 28.72 -9.40 -0.22
N SER A 465 28.33 -10.21 -1.21
CA SER A 465 28.10 -11.65 -1.02
C SER A 465 29.39 -12.40 -0.68
N ALA A 466 30.51 -12.05 -1.32
CA ALA A 466 31.82 -12.63 -1.04
C ALA A 466 32.31 -12.29 0.38
N ARG A 467 32.16 -11.04 0.81
CA ARG A 467 32.53 -10.57 2.16
C ARG A 467 31.71 -11.25 3.24
N LEU A 468 30.39 -11.30 3.06
CA LEU A 468 29.47 -11.94 4.00
C LEU A 468 29.60 -13.48 4.05
N ASN A 469 30.38 -14.07 3.15
CA ASN A 469 30.42 -15.52 2.92
C ASN A 469 28.98 -16.09 2.83
N ALA A 470 28.10 -15.35 2.16
CA ALA A 470 26.68 -15.65 2.14
C ALA A 470 26.46 -17.03 1.52
N LYS A 471 25.77 -17.92 2.25
CA LYS A 471 25.44 -19.26 1.73
C LYS A 471 24.48 -19.19 0.55
N ASN A 472 23.68 -18.12 0.45
CA ASN A 472 22.75 -17.88 -0.65
C ASN A 472 23.29 -16.79 -1.57
N THR A 473 23.93 -17.20 -2.67
CA THR A 473 24.44 -16.31 -3.74
C THR A 473 23.51 -16.26 -4.96
N THR A 474 22.32 -16.86 -4.87
CA THR A 474 21.42 -17.11 -6.01
C THR A 474 21.14 -15.85 -6.82
N SER A 475 20.73 -14.75 -6.17
CA SER A 475 20.39 -13.49 -6.85
C SER A 475 21.58 -12.89 -7.62
N VAL A 476 22.79 -12.97 -7.06
CA VAL A 476 24.02 -12.49 -7.71
C VAL A 476 24.40 -13.40 -8.87
N THR A 477 24.30 -14.71 -8.68
CA THR A 477 24.61 -15.68 -9.72
C THR A 477 23.66 -15.54 -10.92
N ASP A 478 22.37 -15.35 -10.68
CA ASP A 478 21.36 -15.25 -11.72
C ASP A 478 21.48 -13.96 -12.54
N ILE A 479 21.76 -12.81 -11.90
CA ILE A 479 21.95 -11.56 -12.62
C ILE A 479 23.24 -11.61 -13.46
N VAL A 480 24.34 -12.14 -12.94
CA VAL A 480 25.59 -12.26 -13.71
C VAL A 480 25.41 -13.18 -14.92
N ARG A 481 24.72 -14.32 -14.76
CA ARG A 481 24.39 -15.21 -15.88
C ARG A 481 23.52 -14.52 -16.93
N THR A 482 22.54 -13.72 -16.51
CA THR A 482 21.64 -13.00 -17.41
C THR A 482 22.40 -11.97 -18.23
N TYR A 483 23.22 -11.13 -17.60
CA TYR A 483 24.04 -10.16 -18.31
C TYR A 483 25.16 -10.79 -19.16
N GLN A 484 25.71 -11.94 -18.73
CA GLN A 484 26.64 -12.71 -19.55
C GLN A 484 25.97 -13.23 -20.82
N ALA A 485 24.80 -13.85 -20.72
CA ALA A 485 24.06 -14.34 -21.88
C ALA A 485 23.65 -13.19 -22.82
N MET A 486 23.27 -12.05 -22.24
CA MET A 486 23.00 -10.82 -22.99
C MET A 486 24.24 -10.34 -23.75
N ALA A 487 25.40 -10.23 -23.09
CA ALA A 487 26.65 -9.83 -23.73
C ALA A 487 27.02 -10.72 -24.93
N GLN A 488 26.91 -12.04 -24.76
CA GLN A 488 27.21 -13.02 -25.80
C GLN A 488 26.28 -12.90 -27.00
N ARG A 489 24.98 -12.64 -26.76
CA ARG A 489 24.01 -12.43 -27.83
C ARG A 489 24.24 -11.13 -28.57
N LEU A 490 24.37 -10.02 -27.84
CA LEU A 490 24.60 -8.69 -28.40
C LEU A 490 25.88 -8.63 -29.25
N LYS A 491 26.93 -9.32 -28.82
CA LYS A 491 28.18 -9.45 -29.58
C LYS A 491 28.01 -10.17 -30.93
N ARG A 492 27.00 -11.05 -31.07
CA ARG A 492 26.74 -11.82 -32.29
C ARG A 492 25.78 -11.11 -33.25
N GLN A 493 24.99 -10.14 -32.77
CA GLN A 493 23.98 -9.45 -33.57
C GLN A 493 24.49 -8.05 -33.98
N ASP A 494 24.73 -7.84 -35.28
CA ASP A 494 25.18 -6.54 -35.81
C ASP A 494 24.18 -5.38 -35.58
N GLY A 495 22.90 -5.67 -35.31
CA GLY A 495 21.85 -4.68 -35.16
C GLY A 495 21.78 -3.94 -33.81
N ASP A 496 22.56 -4.33 -32.81
CA ASP A 496 22.49 -3.72 -31.46
C ASP A 496 23.88 -3.33 -30.89
N GLU A 497 24.74 -2.85 -31.79
CA GLU A 497 26.11 -2.46 -31.46
C GLU A 497 26.17 -1.34 -30.40
N ALA A 498 25.18 -0.44 -30.37
CA ALA A 498 25.11 0.64 -29.40
C ALA A 498 24.88 0.12 -27.96
N THR A 499 23.93 -0.79 -27.75
CA THR A 499 23.67 -1.38 -26.44
C THR A 499 24.82 -2.29 -26.02
N TYR A 500 25.42 -3.03 -26.96
CA TYR A 500 26.63 -3.82 -26.71
C TYR A 500 27.80 -2.95 -26.23
N LYS A 501 28.10 -1.85 -26.95
CA LYS A 501 29.16 -0.91 -26.57
C LYS A 501 28.89 -0.28 -25.21
N LEU A 502 27.64 0.07 -24.92
CA LEU A 502 27.24 0.61 -23.63
C LEU A 502 27.48 -0.41 -22.51
N LEU A 503 26.96 -1.63 -22.66
CA LEU A 503 27.18 -2.73 -21.72
C LEU A 503 28.68 -2.96 -21.48
N LEU A 504 29.46 -3.06 -22.56
CA LEU A 504 30.90 -3.29 -22.50
C LEU A 504 31.60 -2.16 -21.75
N SER A 505 31.25 -0.91 -22.04
CA SER A 505 31.81 0.26 -21.35
C SER A 505 31.47 0.27 -19.86
N SER A 506 30.23 -0.07 -19.48
CA SER A 506 29.79 -0.15 -18.08
C SER A 506 30.48 -1.31 -17.35
N LEU A 507 30.67 -2.45 -18.02
CA LEU A 507 31.36 -3.61 -17.45
C LEU A 507 32.85 -3.32 -17.24
N ARG A 508 33.55 -2.75 -18.23
CA ARG A 508 34.98 -2.40 -18.12
C ARG A 508 35.29 -1.56 -16.89
N ARG A 509 34.41 -0.62 -16.54
CA ARG A 509 34.58 0.27 -15.38
C ARG A 509 34.66 -0.45 -14.04
N VAL A 510 34.12 -1.66 -13.93
CA VAL A 510 34.01 -2.40 -12.67
C VAL A 510 34.68 -3.77 -12.70
N TRP A 511 34.95 -4.31 -13.89
CA TRP A 511 35.29 -5.72 -14.05
C TRP A 511 36.59 -6.13 -13.38
N TYR A 512 37.71 -5.52 -13.76
CA TYR A 512 39.02 -5.92 -13.24
C TYR A 512 39.18 -5.57 -11.75
N GLY A 513 38.76 -4.38 -11.33
CA GLY A 513 38.80 -3.99 -9.91
C GLY A 513 38.03 -4.96 -9.01
N THR A 514 36.85 -5.39 -9.45
CA THR A 514 36.06 -6.40 -8.73
C THR A 514 36.76 -7.76 -8.70
N LEU A 515 37.37 -8.17 -9.82
CA LEU A 515 38.12 -9.43 -9.91
C LEU A 515 39.32 -9.44 -8.95
N ALA A 516 40.09 -8.35 -8.91
CA ALA A 516 41.23 -8.19 -8.00
C ALA A 516 40.80 -8.28 -6.53
N THR A 517 39.76 -7.54 -6.12
CA THR A 517 39.25 -7.60 -4.74
C THR A 517 38.70 -8.99 -4.38
N LEU A 518 38.05 -9.70 -5.31
CA LEU A 518 37.60 -11.07 -5.05
C LEU A 518 38.79 -12.03 -4.82
N HIS A 519 39.89 -11.87 -5.57
CA HIS A 519 41.11 -12.63 -5.35
C HIS A 519 41.75 -12.34 -3.98
N GLU A 520 41.81 -11.08 -3.57
CA GLU A 520 42.28 -10.71 -2.23
C GLU A 520 41.43 -11.37 -1.13
N LEU A 521 40.09 -11.29 -1.24
CA LEU A 521 39.17 -11.93 -0.29
C LEU A 521 39.31 -13.46 -0.24
N GLN A 522 39.65 -14.09 -1.37
CA GLN A 522 39.92 -15.53 -1.44
C GLN A 522 41.21 -15.91 -0.69
N GLN A 523 42.25 -15.07 -0.75
CA GLN A 523 43.52 -15.32 -0.06
C GLN A 523 43.40 -15.22 1.47
N HIS A 524 42.53 -14.33 1.97
CA HIS A 524 42.37 -14.12 3.42
C HIS A 524 41.53 -15.19 4.11
N HIS A 525 40.50 -15.75 3.46
CA HIS A 525 39.80 -16.94 3.97
C HIS A 525 39.31 -17.82 2.81
N TYR A 526 39.78 -19.07 2.78
CA TYR A 526 39.42 -20.03 1.75
C TYR A 526 37.97 -20.51 1.95
N SER A 527 37.11 -20.27 0.95
CA SER A 527 35.78 -20.88 0.88
C SER A 527 35.41 -21.21 -0.57
N THR A 528 34.83 -22.39 -0.78
CA THR A 528 34.43 -22.89 -2.11
C THR A 528 33.37 -21.98 -2.77
N SER A 529 32.57 -21.27 -1.96
CA SER A 529 31.61 -20.27 -2.44
C SER A 529 32.30 -19.10 -3.13
N ARG A 530 33.43 -18.61 -2.59
CA ARG A 530 34.20 -17.49 -3.16
C ARG A 530 34.87 -17.86 -4.48
N GLU A 531 35.39 -19.08 -4.60
CA GLU A 531 35.97 -19.57 -5.87
C GLU A 531 34.94 -19.57 -7.01
N GLY A 532 33.72 -20.00 -6.72
CA GLY A 532 32.61 -19.96 -7.68
C GLY A 532 32.30 -18.54 -8.16
N LEU A 533 32.36 -17.54 -7.26
CA LEU A 533 32.14 -16.14 -7.60
C LEU A 533 33.26 -15.55 -8.47
N VAL A 534 34.53 -15.85 -8.16
CA VAL A 534 35.69 -15.44 -9.00
C VAL A 534 35.54 -15.99 -10.41
N LEU A 535 35.34 -17.30 -10.54
CA LEU A 535 35.26 -17.97 -11.84
C LEU A 535 34.09 -17.44 -12.68
N MET A 536 32.94 -17.22 -12.05
CA MET A 536 31.75 -16.67 -12.70
C MET A 536 31.99 -15.25 -13.23
N TRP A 537 32.55 -14.36 -12.41
CA TRP A 537 32.82 -12.97 -12.82
C TRP A 537 33.88 -12.87 -13.91
N ARG A 538 34.92 -13.70 -13.84
CA ARG A 538 35.94 -13.83 -14.88
C ARG A 538 35.30 -14.28 -16.20
N ARG A 539 34.48 -15.33 -16.18
CA ARG A 539 33.75 -15.84 -17.37
C ARG A 539 32.87 -14.78 -18.00
N PHE A 540 32.21 -13.93 -17.21
CA PHE A 540 31.39 -12.85 -17.75
C PHE A 540 32.22 -11.85 -18.58
N GLY A 541 33.35 -11.37 -18.05
CA GLY A 541 34.21 -10.44 -18.80
C GLY A 541 34.76 -11.03 -20.10
N LEU A 542 35.25 -12.27 -20.05
CA LEU A 542 35.74 -12.98 -21.23
C LEU A 542 34.65 -13.16 -22.29
N ALA A 543 33.44 -13.54 -21.86
CA ALA A 543 32.28 -13.67 -22.73
C ALA A 543 31.89 -12.34 -23.40
N ALA A 544 32.05 -11.22 -22.69
CA ALA A 544 31.87 -9.87 -23.22
C ALA A 544 33.04 -9.37 -24.09
N GLY A 545 34.13 -10.13 -24.24
CA GLY A 545 35.29 -9.74 -25.05
C GLY A 545 36.32 -8.87 -24.32
N LEU A 546 36.34 -8.90 -22.99
CA LEU A 546 37.41 -8.31 -22.20
C LEU A 546 38.64 -9.22 -22.19
N ASP A 547 39.82 -8.60 -22.13
CA ASP A 547 41.11 -9.27 -22.03
C ASP A 547 41.74 -8.93 -20.68
N GLU A 548 42.03 -9.94 -19.88
CA GLU A 548 42.41 -9.75 -18.47
C GLU A 548 43.68 -8.92 -18.31
N ASP A 549 44.71 -9.21 -19.10
CA ASP A 549 46.00 -8.51 -19.04
C ASP A 549 45.87 -7.05 -19.50
N ARG A 550 45.05 -6.80 -20.53
CA ARG A 550 44.78 -5.43 -20.99
C ARG A 550 43.99 -4.64 -19.96
N GLU A 551 42.90 -5.20 -19.43
CA GLU A 551 42.07 -4.48 -18.45
C GLU A 551 42.82 -4.27 -17.13
N LYS A 552 43.73 -5.18 -16.74
CA LYS A 552 44.67 -5.00 -15.62
C LYS A 552 45.52 -3.74 -15.79
N LYS A 553 46.21 -3.63 -16.93
CA LYS A 553 47.08 -2.48 -17.23
C LYS A 553 46.29 -1.17 -17.23
N GLU A 554 45.09 -1.17 -17.81
CA GLU A 554 44.21 0.00 -17.81
C GLU A 554 43.72 0.36 -16.41
N PHE A 555 43.44 -0.63 -15.55
CA PHE A 555 43.07 -0.40 -14.15
C PHE A 555 44.21 0.22 -13.34
N GLU A 556 45.42 -0.32 -13.47
CA GLU A 556 46.63 0.20 -12.80
C GLU A 556 46.93 1.65 -13.25
N LYS A 557 46.75 1.95 -14.54
CA LYS A 557 46.93 3.29 -15.11
C LYS A 557 45.96 4.33 -14.53
N HIS A 558 44.75 3.91 -14.16
CA HIS A 558 43.69 4.78 -13.64
C HIS A 558 43.49 4.63 -12.12
N ALA A 559 44.51 4.16 -11.40
CA ALA A 559 44.48 4.00 -9.95
C ALA A 559 44.27 5.34 -9.20
N ASP A 560 44.49 6.48 -9.86
CA ASP A 560 44.18 7.83 -9.37
C ASP A 560 42.67 8.16 -9.32
N LYS A 561 41.82 7.34 -9.95
CA LYS A 561 40.36 7.49 -9.94
C LYS A 561 39.66 6.54 -8.97
N LEU A 562 40.42 5.78 -8.19
CA LEU A 562 39.91 4.80 -7.24
C LEU A 562 39.89 5.38 -5.81
N CYS A 563 38.84 5.05 -5.08
CA CYS A 563 38.73 5.39 -3.67
C CYS A 563 39.50 4.37 -2.81
N SER A 564 40.27 4.85 -1.84
CA SER A 564 40.98 4.01 -0.88
C SER A 564 40.08 3.39 0.18
N TRP A 565 38.83 3.86 0.33
CA TRP A 565 37.88 3.27 1.26
C TRP A 565 37.30 1.99 0.65
N THR A 566 37.67 0.83 1.19
CA THR A 566 37.41 -0.51 0.61
C THR A 566 35.93 -0.86 0.47
N THR A 567 35.07 -0.18 1.20
CA THR A 567 33.63 -0.39 1.21
C THR A 567 32.90 0.59 0.26
N CYS A 568 33.62 1.61 -0.23
CA CYS A 568 33.14 2.51 -1.27
C CYS A 568 32.92 1.76 -2.59
N PRO A 569 31.80 1.97 -3.30
CA PRO A 569 31.62 1.46 -4.66
C PRO A 569 32.72 1.91 -5.64
N HIS A 570 33.33 3.08 -5.41
CA HIS A 570 34.45 3.61 -6.20
C HIS A 570 35.83 3.05 -5.81
N HIS A 571 35.88 2.10 -4.88
CA HIS A 571 37.12 1.36 -4.61
C HIS A 571 37.55 0.49 -5.79
N VAL A 572 36.55 -0.13 -6.44
CA VAL A 572 36.74 -1.04 -7.56
C VAL A 572 36.26 -0.46 -8.89
N SER A 573 35.69 0.74 -8.87
CA SER A 573 35.15 1.43 -10.04
C SER A 573 35.68 2.84 -10.17
N PHE A 574 35.93 3.28 -11.41
CA PHE A 574 36.41 4.64 -11.64
C PHE A 574 35.34 5.67 -11.27
N SER A 575 35.70 6.58 -10.36
CA SER A 575 34.94 7.78 -10.06
C SER A 575 34.84 8.68 -11.30
N LYS A 576 33.70 9.37 -11.47
CA LYS A 576 33.52 10.38 -12.53
C LYS A 576 34.41 11.61 -12.28
N THR A 577 34.69 11.92 -11.02
CA THR A 577 35.57 13.00 -10.57
C THR A 577 36.91 12.45 -10.12
N SER A 578 37.99 13.21 -10.32
CA SER A 578 39.31 12.85 -9.81
C SER A 578 39.27 12.73 -8.28
N THR A 579 39.90 11.70 -7.74
CA THR A 579 39.91 11.49 -6.28
C THR A 579 40.94 12.39 -5.62
N SER A 580 40.59 12.96 -4.48
CA SER A 580 41.48 13.87 -3.76
C SER A 580 42.37 13.10 -2.79
N PHE A 581 43.64 13.49 -2.70
CA PHE A 581 44.54 12.97 -1.68
C PHE A 581 44.06 13.30 -0.27
N CYS A 582 44.26 12.36 0.65
CA CYS A 582 44.08 12.56 2.07
C CYS A 582 45.04 13.64 2.55
N LYS A 583 44.51 14.78 3.02
CA LYS A 583 45.33 15.88 3.58
C LYS A 583 46.17 15.46 4.80
N GLY A 584 45.79 14.38 5.49
CA GLY A 584 46.51 13.84 6.65
C GLY A 584 47.66 12.91 6.25
N CYS A 585 47.38 11.83 5.52
CA CYS A 585 48.38 10.79 5.24
C CYS A 585 49.08 10.92 3.87
N GLY A 586 48.58 11.77 2.96
CA GLY A 586 49.15 11.98 1.62
C GLY A 586 49.13 10.78 0.67
N LYS A 587 48.72 9.59 1.14
CA LYS A 587 48.76 8.34 0.37
C LYS A 587 47.38 7.86 -0.06
N ALA A 588 46.39 7.90 0.84
CA ALA A 588 45.02 7.50 0.53
C ALA A 588 44.32 8.54 -0.36
N ARG A 589 43.43 8.10 -1.24
CA ARG A 589 42.61 8.96 -2.11
C ARG A 589 41.11 8.70 -1.89
N TYR A 590 40.30 9.74 -1.98
CA TYR A 590 38.85 9.63 -1.74
C TYR A 590 38.04 10.32 -2.81
N CYS A 591 36.92 9.70 -3.21
CA CYS A 591 35.96 10.31 -4.13
C CYS A 591 35.09 11.38 -3.45
N SER A 592 35.01 11.40 -2.11
CA SER A 592 34.28 12.41 -1.35
C SER A 592 34.83 12.60 0.06
N ARG A 593 34.50 13.74 0.70
CA ARG A 593 34.82 14.02 2.11
C ARG A 593 34.17 13.01 3.06
N VAL A 594 33.00 12.48 2.70
CA VAL A 594 32.30 11.44 3.47
C VAL A 594 33.13 10.16 3.50
N CYS A 595 33.69 9.72 2.36
CA CYS A 595 34.55 8.53 2.33
C CYS A 595 35.83 8.73 3.16
N GLN A 596 36.41 9.93 3.13
CA GLN A 596 37.57 10.27 3.98
C GLN A 596 37.21 10.21 5.48
N GLN A 597 36.03 10.70 5.86
CA GLN A 597 35.55 10.64 7.25
C GLN A 597 35.25 9.21 7.69
N LYS A 598 34.56 8.41 6.86
CA LYS A 598 34.25 7.00 7.16
C LYS A 598 35.54 6.18 7.35
N LEU A 599 36.50 6.25 6.42
CA LEU A 599 37.79 5.54 6.60
C LEU A 599 38.62 6.07 7.78
N GLY A 600 38.55 7.38 8.04
CA GLY A 600 39.21 8.00 9.19
C GLY A 600 38.62 7.59 10.55
N LEU A 601 37.33 7.27 10.60
CA LEU A 601 36.66 6.69 11.77
C LEU A 601 37.02 5.20 11.94
N GLU A 602 37.09 4.44 10.84
CA GLU A 602 37.53 3.03 10.85
C GLU A 602 38.97 2.89 11.38
N SER A 603 39.88 3.75 10.91
CA SER A 603 41.28 3.76 11.36
C SER A 603 41.49 4.17 12.83
N ARG A 604 40.45 4.67 13.52
CA ARG A 604 40.48 5.02 14.95
C ARG A 604 39.86 3.94 15.84
N LYS A 605 39.13 2.99 15.24
CA LYS A 605 38.46 1.88 15.96
C LYS A 605 39.26 0.58 15.90
N ALA A 606 40.09 0.40 14.87
CA ALA A 606 41.16 -0.60 14.82
C ALA A 606 42.39 -0.11 15.60
#